data_AF-A0AAU6TC79-F1
#
_entry.id   AF-A0AAU6TC79-F1
#
_cell.length_a   1.000
_cell.length_b   1.000
_cell.length_c   1.000
_cell.angle_alpha   90.00
_cell.angle_beta   90.00
_cell.angle_gamma   90.00
#
_symmetry.space_group_name_H-M   'P 1'
#
loop_
_entity.id
_entity.type
_entity.pdbx_description
1 polymer ?
#
loop_
_entity_poly.entity_id
_entity_poly.type
_entity_poly.pdbx_seq_one_letter_code
_entity_poly.pdbx_strand_id
1 'polypeptide(L)'
;MTMRVLILMASILLSGCGPSVDVLGGNVRGSMQEVFDTNQQYKSYGLKVEKVTLVHEQGNKYKGSAIVIYKGNAHNVMINVTADDNNVVWEAPPGALLFIFQSELDKLLNPSAEDKEAERAAFAKEMAADYEAIEKEILREQQRLKEVLSQN
;
A
#
# COMPACT_ATOMS: atom_id res chain seq x y z
N MET A 1 1.56 -68.62 9.29
CA MET A 1 0.73 -67.40 9.40
C MET A 1 1.61 -66.24 9.88
N THR A 2 2.56 -65.81 9.05
CA THR A 2 3.60 -64.83 9.47
C THR A 2 4.00 -63.90 8.33
N MET A 3 3.90 -64.33 7.08
CA MET A 3 4.31 -63.53 5.91
C MET A 3 3.26 -62.51 5.44
N ARG A 4 1.96 -62.77 5.68
CA ARG A 4 0.87 -61.83 5.31
C ARG A 4 0.72 -60.65 6.28
N VAL A 5 1.12 -60.83 7.55
CA VAL A 5 1.07 -59.76 8.57
C VAL A 5 2.23 -58.78 8.40
N LEU A 6 3.37 -59.25 7.90
CA LEU A 6 4.55 -58.43 7.64
C LEU A 6 4.37 -57.45 6.47
N ILE A 7 3.54 -57.79 5.49
CA ILE A 7 3.24 -56.91 4.33
C ILE A 7 2.24 -55.80 4.69
N LEU A 8 1.33 -56.05 5.64
CA LEU A 8 0.36 -55.05 6.13
C LEU A 8 0.98 -54.03 7.11
N MET A 9 2.11 -54.34 7.75
CA MET A 9 2.80 -53.43 8.66
C MET A 9 3.79 -52.48 7.96
N ALA A 10 4.18 -52.78 6.71
CA ALA A 10 5.08 -51.95 5.91
C ALA A 10 4.38 -50.79 5.18
N SER A 11 3.05 -50.73 5.21
CA SER A 11 2.25 -49.76 4.45
C SER A 11 1.96 -48.45 5.21
N ILE A 12 2.34 -48.34 6.48
CA ILE A 12 1.94 -47.21 7.36
C ILE A 12 2.99 -46.07 7.41
N LEU A 13 4.12 -46.19 6.70
CA LEU A 13 5.17 -45.15 6.69
C LEU A 13 5.07 -44.13 5.55
N LEU A 14 3.94 -44.06 4.83
CA LEU A 14 3.64 -42.92 3.95
C LEU A 14 3.15 -41.72 4.78
N SER A 15 3.96 -41.29 5.76
CA SER A 15 3.74 -40.02 6.45
C SER A 15 4.23 -38.92 5.52
N GLY A 16 3.31 -38.05 5.08
CA GLY A 16 3.52 -37.08 4.01
C GLY A 16 4.79 -36.23 4.14
N CYS A 17 5.59 -36.21 3.08
CA CYS A 17 6.55 -35.14 2.84
C CYS A 17 5.78 -33.89 2.42
N GLY A 18 5.42 -33.04 3.38
CA GLY A 18 5.07 -31.65 3.06
C GLY A 18 6.29 -30.95 2.43
N PRO A 19 6.09 -29.89 1.63
CA PRO A 19 7.19 -29.12 1.06
C PRO A 19 8.10 -28.60 2.17
N SER A 20 9.42 -28.59 1.93
CA SER A 20 10.34 -27.99 2.88
C SER A 20 10.00 -26.51 3.06
N VAL A 21 10.20 -26.00 4.27
CA VAL A 21 9.88 -24.61 4.64
C VAL A 21 10.59 -23.61 3.70
N ASP A 22 11.77 -23.96 3.21
CA ASP A 22 12.52 -23.17 2.22
C ASP A 22 11.82 -23.08 0.86
N VAL A 23 11.30 -24.20 0.35
CA VAL A 23 10.54 -24.23 -0.92
C VAL A 23 9.25 -23.43 -0.78
N LEU A 24 8.56 -23.58 0.35
CA LEU A 24 7.37 -22.79 0.64
C LEU A 24 7.69 -21.29 0.69
N GLY A 25 8.81 -20.90 1.32
CA GLY A 25 9.28 -19.52 1.33
C GLY A 25 9.53 -18.97 -0.08
N GLY A 26 10.11 -19.77 -0.97
CA GLY A 26 10.28 -19.43 -2.39
C GLY A 26 8.96 -19.18 -3.12
N ASN A 27 7.95 -20.03 -2.88
CA ASN A 27 6.62 -19.89 -3.47
C ASN A 27 5.90 -18.63 -2.97
N VAL A 28 5.94 -18.38 -1.66
CA VAL A 28 5.38 -17.17 -1.06
C VAL A 28 6.07 -15.93 -1.61
N ARG A 29 7.40 -15.93 -1.73
CA ARG A 29 8.16 -14.83 -2.35
C ARG A 29 7.67 -14.54 -3.77
N GLY A 30 7.52 -15.58 -4.59
CA GLY A 30 7.02 -15.45 -5.96
C GLY A 30 5.60 -14.86 -6.01
N SER A 31 4.70 -15.40 -5.20
CA SER A 31 3.32 -14.91 -5.09
C SER A 31 3.25 -13.46 -4.60
N MET A 32 4.02 -13.10 -3.58
CA MET A 32 4.09 -11.72 -3.09
C MET A 32 4.60 -10.77 -4.18
N GLN A 33 5.64 -11.17 -4.91
CA GLN A 33 6.19 -10.36 -6.00
C GLN A 33 5.17 -10.16 -7.12
N GLU A 34 4.44 -11.19 -7.51
CA GLU A 34 3.38 -11.10 -8.51
C GLU A 34 2.28 -10.12 -8.08
N VAL A 35 1.83 -10.19 -6.82
CA VAL A 35 0.86 -9.22 -6.28
C VAL A 35 1.42 -7.80 -6.34
N PHE A 36 2.67 -7.59 -5.96
CA PHE A 36 3.29 -6.26 -6.00
C PHE A 36 3.49 -5.73 -7.42
N ASP A 37 3.75 -6.59 -8.40
CA ASP A 37 3.95 -6.17 -9.80
C ASP A 37 2.62 -5.95 -10.55
N THR A 38 1.52 -6.59 -10.13
CA THR A 38 0.26 -6.60 -10.90
C THR A 38 -0.89 -5.83 -10.26
N ASN A 39 -0.98 -5.80 -8.92
CA ASN A 39 -2.10 -5.17 -8.23
C ASN A 39 -2.07 -3.65 -8.42
N GLN A 40 -3.20 -3.05 -8.78
CA GLN A 40 -3.30 -1.60 -9.02
C GLN A 40 -2.84 -0.75 -7.83
N GLN A 41 -3.03 -1.24 -6.60
CA GLN A 41 -2.60 -0.58 -5.38
C GLN A 41 -1.08 -0.58 -5.20
N TYR A 42 -0.36 -1.59 -5.70
CA TYR A 42 1.06 -1.78 -5.39
C TYR A 42 2.01 -1.56 -6.57
N LYS A 43 1.54 -1.78 -7.80
CA LYS A 43 2.37 -1.78 -9.02
C LYS A 43 3.18 -0.51 -9.26
N SER A 44 2.68 0.65 -8.82
CA SER A 44 3.36 1.94 -8.99
C SER A 44 4.52 2.16 -8.03
N TYR A 45 4.61 1.38 -6.94
CA TYR A 45 5.62 1.57 -5.90
C TYR A 45 6.94 0.84 -6.19
N GLY A 46 6.98 -0.04 -7.20
CA GLY A 46 8.20 -0.74 -7.60
C GLY A 46 8.79 -1.64 -6.51
N LEU A 47 7.93 -2.24 -5.67
CA LEU A 47 8.34 -3.08 -4.55
C LEU A 47 9.04 -4.35 -5.04
N LYS A 48 10.11 -4.76 -4.34
CA LYS A 48 10.81 -6.02 -4.62
C LYS A 48 10.89 -6.89 -3.39
N VAL A 49 10.43 -8.13 -3.52
CA VAL A 49 10.52 -9.13 -2.45
C VAL A 49 11.87 -9.83 -2.58
N GLU A 50 12.79 -9.51 -1.68
CA GLU A 50 14.13 -10.07 -1.71
C GLU A 50 14.13 -11.50 -1.16
N LYS A 51 13.57 -11.69 0.04
CA LYS A 51 13.58 -12.96 0.76
C LYS A 51 12.30 -13.13 1.55
N VAL A 52 11.86 -14.38 1.69
CA VAL A 52 10.84 -14.78 2.66
C VAL A 52 11.44 -15.85 3.56
N THR A 53 11.24 -15.72 4.86
CA THR A 53 11.64 -16.72 5.86
C THR A 53 10.41 -17.12 6.65
N LEU A 54 10.14 -18.42 6.69
CA LEU A 54 8.97 -18.99 7.34
C LEU A 54 9.40 -19.89 8.50
N VAL A 55 8.52 -20.00 9.48
CA VAL A 55 8.61 -20.91 10.61
C VAL A 55 7.28 -21.63 10.69
N HIS A 56 7.33 -22.96 10.81
CA HIS A 56 6.13 -23.77 11.01
C HIS A 56 5.54 -23.48 12.39
N GLU A 57 4.22 -23.22 12.43
CA GLU A 57 3.52 -22.95 13.68
C GLU A 57 2.68 -24.16 14.10
N GLN A 58 1.64 -24.49 13.34
CA GLN A 58 0.75 -25.61 13.63
C GLN A 58 -0.02 -26.03 12.38
N GLY A 59 -0.11 -27.34 12.13
CA GLY A 59 -0.86 -27.88 10.99
C GLY A 59 -0.32 -27.33 9.68
N ASN A 60 -1.18 -26.64 8.92
CA ASN A 60 -0.86 -25.98 7.66
C ASN A 60 -0.50 -24.48 7.80
N LYS A 61 -0.26 -24.01 9.03
CA LYS A 61 0.02 -22.60 9.33
C LYS A 61 1.50 -22.36 9.58
N TYR A 62 1.96 -21.24 9.05
CA TYR A 62 3.33 -20.76 9.16
C TYR A 62 3.30 -19.26 9.47
N LYS A 63 4.30 -18.82 10.22
CA LYS A 63 4.57 -17.40 10.45
C LYS A 63 5.90 -17.06 9.82
N GLY A 64 6.03 -15.84 9.34
CA GLY A 64 7.25 -15.46 8.69
C GLY A 64 7.46 -13.98 8.55
N SER A 65 8.55 -13.68 7.89
CA SER A 65 8.96 -12.33 7.58
C SER A 65 9.45 -12.28 6.13
N ALA A 66 9.05 -11.23 5.43
CA ALA A 66 9.48 -10.92 4.09
C ALA A 66 10.36 -9.67 4.12
N ILE A 67 11.52 -9.73 3.47
CA ILE A 67 12.35 -8.54 3.22
C ILE A 67 11.86 -7.92 1.92
N VAL A 68 11.27 -6.72 2.03
CA VAL A 68 10.73 -5.95 0.91
C VAL A 68 11.60 -4.72 0.69
N ILE A 69 12.14 -4.58 -0.50
CA ILE A 69 12.91 -3.41 -0.92
C ILE A 69 11.96 -2.35 -1.45
N TYR A 70 12.05 -1.16 -0.87
CA TYR A 70 11.33 0.03 -1.32
C TYR A 70 12.25 1.25 -1.25
N LYS A 71 12.37 1.98 -2.35
CA LYS A 71 13.22 3.18 -2.47
C LYS A 71 14.67 2.94 -1.95
N GLY A 72 15.21 1.75 -2.23
CA GLY A 72 16.57 1.35 -1.83
C GLY A 72 16.73 0.87 -0.38
N ASN A 73 15.66 0.88 0.43
CA ASN A 73 15.69 0.43 1.81
C ASN A 73 15.01 -0.94 1.95
N ALA A 74 15.59 -1.79 2.81
CA ALA A 74 15.00 -3.06 3.18
C ALA A 74 14.01 -2.88 4.34
N HIS A 75 12.78 -3.33 4.14
CA HIS A 75 11.71 -3.31 5.13
C HIS A 75 11.32 -4.74 5.50
N ASN A 76 11.24 -5.03 6.79
CA ASN A 76 10.79 -6.33 7.27
C ASN A 76 9.27 -6.32 7.42
N VAL A 77 8.59 -7.17 6.66
CA VAL A 77 7.13 -7.31 6.62
C VAL A 77 6.75 -8.65 7.24
N MET A 78 6.09 -8.61 8.39
CA MET A 78 5.55 -9.81 9.01
C MET A 78 4.41 -10.38 8.16
N ILE A 79 4.37 -11.70 8.00
CA ILE A 79 3.33 -12.40 7.25
C ILE A 79 2.86 -13.64 8.00
N ASN A 80 1.58 -13.96 7.84
CA ASN A 80 1.04 -15.28 8.15
C ASN A 80 0.83 -16.02 6.83
N VAL A 81 1.11 -17.32 6.82
CA VAL A 81 0.96 -18.17 5.65
C VAL A 81 0.15 -19.40 6.02
N THR A 82 -0.83 -19.72 5.19
CA THR A 82 -1.55 -21.00 5.22
C THR A 82 -1.25 -21.74 3.92
N ALA A 83 -0.73 -22.96 4.02
CA ALA A 83 -0.31 -23.74 2.86
C ALA A 83 -0.77 -25.19 2.95
N ASP A 84 -1.53 -25.65 1.96
CA ASP A 84 -1.87 -27.06 1.77
C ASP A 84 -1.07 -27.65 0.58
N ASP A 85 -1.43 -28.85 0.14
CA ASP A 85 -0.73 -29.55 -0.94
C ASP A 85 -0.78 -28.80 -2.29
N ASN A 86 -1.77 -27.93 -2.49
CA ASN A 86 -2.06 -27.28 -3.78
C ASN A 86 -2.03 -25.74 -3.71
N ASN A 87 -2.29 -25.16 -2.54
CA ASN A 87 -2.57 -23.74 -2.37
C ASN A 87 -1.65 -23.12 -1.32
N VAL A 88 -1.23 -21.89 -1.60
CA VAL A 88 -0.50 -21.05 -0.65
C VAL A 88 -1.21 -19.71 -0.56
N VAL A 89 -1.64 -19.35 0.64
CA VAL A 89 -2.23 -18.05 0.95
C VAL A 89 -1.34 -17.37 1.97
N TRP A 90 -1.02 -16.10 1.72
CA TRP A 90 -0.30 -15.27 2.66
C TRP A 90 -1.08 -13.99 2.92
N GLU A 91 -0.93 -13.47 4.14
CA GLU A 91 -1.51 -12.21 4.57
C GLU A 91 -0.46 -11.42 5.35
N ALA A 92 -0.46 -10.11 5.14
CA ALA A 92 0.30 -9.18 5.96
C ALA A 92 -0.65 -8.54 6.98
N PRO A 93 -0.29 -8.44 8.27
CA PRO A 93 -1.10 -7.75 9.25
C PRO A 93 -1.39 -6.30 8.85
N PRO A 94 -2.52 -5.72 9.31
CA PRO A 94 -2.78 -4.30 9.13
C PRO A 94 -1.58 -3.47 9.58
N GLY A 95 -1.17 -2.52 8.74
CA GLY A 95 -0.03 -1.66 9.04
C GLY A 95 1.33 -2.17 8.55
N ALA A 96 1.47 -3.46 8.22
CA ALA A 96 2.76 -4.05 7.83
C ALA A 96 3.37 -3.43 6.55
N LEU A 97 2.56 -2.76 5.73
CA LEU A 97 2.95 -2.10 4.50
C LEU A 97 2.89 -0.56 4.58
N LEU A 98 2.74 0.04 5.77
CA LEU A 98 2.64 1.51 5.91
C LEU A 98 3.89 2.27 5.47
N PHE A 99 5.05 1.62 5.48
CA PHE A 99 6.31 2.21 5.02
C PHE A 99 6.23 2.69 3.56
N ILE A 100 5.33 2.12 2.76
CA ILE A 100 5.10 2.52 1.37
C ILE A 100 4.54 3.95 1.31
N PHE A 101 3.60 4.27 2.20
CA PHE A 101 2.86 5.53 2.24
C PHE A 101 3.53 6.61 3.09
N GLN A 102 4.54 6.28 3.88
CA GLN A 102 5.11 7.21 4.86
C GLN A 102 5.61 8.50 4.21
N SER A 103 6.29 8.42 3.06
CA SER A 103 6.75 9.63 2.35
C SER A 103 5.62 10.46 1.72
N GLU A 104 4.49 9.85 1.40
CA GLU A 104 3.31 10.58 0.88
C GLU A 104 2.57 11.25 2.04
N LEU A 105 2.42 10.52 3.14
CA LEU A 105 1.84 11.02 4.38
C LEU A 105 2.65 12.18 4.94
N ASP A 106 3.98 12.09 4.92
CA ASP A 106 4.86 13.18 5.38
C ASP A 106 4.68 14.44 4.54
N LYS A 107 4.50 14.32 3.21
CA LYS A 107 4.24 15.48 2.33
C LYS A 107 2.87 16.11 2.62
N LEU A 108 1.86 15.30 2.91
CA LEU A 108 0.51 15.76 3.22
C LEU A 108 0.43 16.43 4.60
N LEU A 109 1.10 15.87 5.60
CA LEU A 109 1.09 16.37 6.97
C LEU A 109 2.04 17.55 7.16
N ASN A 110 3.15 17.58 6.41
CA ASN A 110 4.18 18.61 6.50
C ASN A 110 4.43 19.24 5.11
N PRO A 111 3.46 20.01 4.58
CA PRO A 111 3.64 20.69 3.30
C PRO A 111 4.81 21.66 3.39
N SER A 112 5.58 21.75 2.31
CA SER A 112 6.80 22.56 2.27
C SER A 112 6.48 24.05 2.39
N ALA A 113 7.48 24.87 2.74
CA ALA A 113 7.30 26.32 2.81
C ALA A 113 6.89 26.91 1.45
N GLU A 114 7.42 26.34 0.37
CA GLU A 114 7.10 26.72 -1.01
C GLU A 114 5.63 26.41 -1.36
N ASP A 115 5.12 25.24 -0.98
CA ASP A 115 3.71 24.88 -1.19
C ASP A 115 2.79 25.84 -0.42
N LYS A 116 3.14 26.15 0.83
CA LYS A 116 2.39 27.09 1.67
C LYS A 116 2.42 28.51 1.10
N GLU A 117 3.54 28.93 0.53
CA GLU A 117 3.67 30.24 -0.09
C GLU A 117 2.88 30.33 -1.39
N ALA A 118 2.93 29.29 -2.23
CA ALA A 118 2.14 29.18 -3.44
C ALA A 118 0.63 29.22 -3.14
N GLU A 119 0.16 28.48 -2.13
CA GLU A 119 -1.24 28.47 -1.71
C GLU A 119 -1.68 29.83 -1.17
N ARG A 120 -0.84 30.48 -0.34
CA ARG A 120 -1.10 31.85 0.16
C ARG A 120 -1.12 32.87 -0.96
N ALA A 121 -0.20 32.77 -1.92
CA ALA A 121 -0.14 33.67 -3.06
C ALA A 121 -1.35 33.49 -3.99
N ALA A 122 -1.79 32.24 -4.21
CA ALA A 122 -3.00 31.93 -4.96
C ALA A 122 -4.24 32.54 -4.30
N PHE A 123 -4.40 32.33 -2.98
CA PHE A 123 -5.50 32.91 -2.21
C PHE A 123 -5.47 34.45 -2.20
N ALA A 124 -4.30 35.05 -2.02
CA ALA A 124 -4.15 36.50 -2.05
C ALA A 124 -4.50 37.10 -3.42
N LYS A 125 -4.13 36.40 -4.51
CA LYS A 125 -4.47 36.80 -5.88
C LYS A 125 -5.97 36.70 -6.14
N GLU A 126 -6.62 35.64 -5.67
CA GLU A 126 -8.08 35.47 -5.76
C GLU A 126 -8.80 36.59 -5.00
N MET A 127 -8.41 36.85 -3.75
CA MET A 127 -8.97 37.93 -2.95
C MET A 127 -8.77 39.32 -3.58
N ALA A 128 -7.60 39.56 -4.20
CA ALA A 128 -7.34 40.81 -4.91
C ALA A 128 -8.24 40.97 -6.15
N ALA A 129 -8.46 39.87 -6.89
CA ALA A 129 -9.36 39.87 -8.04
C ALA A 129 -10.81 40.12 -7.61
N ASP A 130 -11.26 39.51 -6.51
CA ASP A 130 -12.59 39.72 -5.95
C ASP A 130 -12.78 41.17 -5.50
N TYR A 131 -11.79 41.76 -4.84
CA TYR A 131 -11.84 43.15 -4.40
C TYR A 131 -11.91 44.12 -5.60
N GLU A 132 -11.10 43.89 -6.64
CA GLU A 132 -11.16 44.67 -7.87
C GLU A 132 -12.53 44.56 -8.57
N ALA A 133 -13.13 43.36 -8.56
CA ALA A 133 -14.47 43.14 -9.11
C ALA A 133 -15.53 43.93 -8.32
N ILE A 134 -15.46 43.92 -6.99
CA ILE A 134 -16.36 44.70 -6.12
C ILE A 134 -16.21 46.20 -6.37
N GLU A 135 -14.98 46.72 -6.45
CA GLU A 135 -14.77 48.15 -6.70
C GLU A 135 -15.35 48.60 -8.05
N LYS A 136 -15.14 47.79 -9.11
CA LYS A 136 -15.74 48.05 -10.42
C LYS A 136 -17.27 48.07 -10.36
N GLU A 137 -17.87 47.16 -9.60
CA GLU A 137 -19.32 47.10 -9.44
C GLU A 137 -19.86 48.31 -8.68
N ILE A 138 -19.22 48.72 -7.59
CA ILE A 138 -19.57 49.94 -6.84
C ILE A 138 -19.53 51.16 -7.76
N LEU A 139 -18.47 51.31 -8.56
CA LEU A 139 -18.33 52.45 -9.47
C LEU A 139 -19.42 52.49 -10.55
N ARG A 140 -19.75 51.33 -11.14
CA ARG A 140 -20.86 51.24 -12.10
C ARG A 140 -22.17 51.71 -11.48
N GLU A 141 -22.49 51.23 -10.27
CA GLU A 141 -23.75 51.56 -9.64
C GLU A 141 -23.80 53.04 -9.24
N GLN A 142 -22.69 53.61 -8.75
CA GLN A 142 -22.58 55.04 -8.50
C GLN A 142 -22.82 55.88 -9.78
N GLN A 143 -22.31 55.42 -10.92
CA GLN A 143 -22.48 56.13 -12.18
C GLN A 143 -23.92 56.03 -12.69
N ARG A 144 -24.53 54.85 -12.58
CA ARG A 144 -25.95 54.61 -12.90
C ARG A 144 -26.86 55.51 -12.06
N LEU A 145 -26.59 55.61 -10.76
CA LEU A 145 -27.35 56.48 -9.85
C LEU A 145 -27.24 57.96 -10.26
N LYS A 146 -26.05 58.43 -10.67
CA LYS A 146 -25.87 59.80 -11.17
C LYS A 146 -26.65 60.07 -12.45
N GLU A 147 -26.65 59.14 -13.40
CA GLU A 147 -27.42 59.28 -14.65
C GLU A 147 -28.93 59.38 -14.37
N VAL A 148 -29.45 58.50 -13.50
CA VAL A 148 -30.87 58.53 -13.07
C VAL A 148 -31.23 59.86 -12.39
N LEU A 149 -30.35 60.36 -11.51
CA LEU A 149 -30.58 61.63 -10.82
C LEU A 149 -30.50 62.86 -11.73
N SER A 150 -29.80 62.76 -12.87
CA SER A 150 -29.69 63.86 -13.84
C SER A 150 -30.87 63.95 -14.82
N GLN A 151 -31.72 62.92 -14.87
CA GLN A 151 -32.89 62.85 -15.75
C GLN A 151 -34.21 63.25 -15.07
N ASN A 152 -34.18 63.53 -13.76
CA ASN A 152 -35.29 64.07 -12.98
C ASN A 152 -35.06 65.56 -12.65
#